data_AF-A0A930TPL4-F1
#
_entry.id   AF-A0A930TPL4-F1
#
_cell.length_a   1.000
_cell.length_b   1.000
_cell.length_c   1.000
_cell.angle_alpha   90.00
_cell.angle_beta   90.00
_cell.angle_gamma   90.00
#
_symmetry.space_group_name_H-M   'P 1'
#
loop_
_entity.id
_entity.type
_entity.pdbx_description
1 polymer ?
#
loop_
_entity_poly.entity_id
_entity_poly.type
_entity_poly.pdbx_seq_one_letter_code
_entity_poly.pdbx_strand_id
1 'polypeptide(L)' 'MRSPESFAVAKLHFHDSENLGFNQIDIQTLTPTDLTVRLRGSPVCHWKKDIKAATYHNLAIIQTDAGIEATIVLDV' A
#
# COMPACT_ATOMS: atom_id res chain seq x y z
N MET A 1 -14.86 4.43 2.17
CA MET A 1 -13.89 3.55 2.82
C MET A 1 -12.58 3.69 2.05
N ARG A 2 -11.54 4.28 2.65
CA ARG A 2 -10.18 4.21 2.08
C ARG A 2 -9.40 3.15 2.85
N SER A 3 -9.40 1.97 2.23
CA SER A 3 -8.78 0.72 2.64
C SER A 3 -7.26 0.72 2.86
N PRO A 4 -6.59 -0.16 3.62
CA PRO A 4 -5.19 -0.49 3.34
C PRO A 4 -4.98 -0.99 1.90
N GLU A 5 -5.99 -1.61 1.28
CA GLU A 5 -5.95 -1.96 -0.14
C GLU A 5 -6.06 -0.73 -1.05
N SER A 6 -6.86 0.27 -0.68
CA SER A 6 -6.89 1.54 -1.41
C SER A 6 -5.50 2.19 -1.43
N PHE A 7 -4.72 1.98 -0.38
CA PHE A 7 -3.31 2.38 -0.32
C PHE A 7 -2.40 1.53 -1.23
N ALA A 8 -2.53 0.20 -1.21
CA ALA A 8 -1.75 -0.67 -2.09
C ALA A 8 -2.07 -0.45 -3.58
N VAL A 9 -3.35 -0.25 -3.92
CA VAL A 9 -3.81 0.11 -5.27
C VAL A 9 -3.26 1.46 -5.70
N ALA A 10 -3.25 2.47 -4.82
CA ALA A 10 -2.68 3.77 -5.14
C ALA A 10 -1.17 3.67 -5.47
N LYS A 11 -0.42 2.84 -4.73
CA LYS A 11 1.00 2.58 -5.04
C LYS A 11 1.18 1.87 -6.37
N LEU A 12 0.33 0.89 -6.68
CA LEU A 12 0.39 0.18 -7.96
C LEU A 12 0.10 1.12 -9.13
N HIS A 13 -0.84 2.04 -8.98
CA HIS A 13 -1.09 3.06 -10.00
C HIS A 13 0.17 3.87 -10.32
N PHE A 14 0.90 4.37 -9.31
CA PHE A 14 2.16 5.11 -9.51
C PHE A 14 3.31 4.25 -10.08
N HIS A 15 3.33 2.95 -9.76
CA HIS A 15 4.24 1.99 -10.40
C HIS A 15 3.98 1.92 -11.90
N ASP A 16 2.71 1.73 -12.30
CA ASP A 16 2.34 1.49 -13.69
C ASP A 16 2.37 2.77 -14.54
N SER A 17 1.93 3.90 -14.00
CA SER A 17 1.79 5.16 -14.76
C SER A 17 3.04 6.03 -14.74
N GLU A 18 3.81 6.01 -13.64
CA GLU A 18 4.92 6.94 -13.41
C GLU A 18 6.26 6.24 -13.14
N ASN A 19 6.28 4.90 -13.10
CA ASN A 19 7.47 4.10 -12.83
C ASN A 19 8.16 4.49 -11.49
N LEU A 20 7.34 4.84 -10.48
CA LEU A 20 7.80 5.28 -9.16
C LEU A 20 7.77 4.13 -8.15
N GLY A 21 8.87 3.99 -7.39
CA GLY A 21 8.98 3.09 -6.27
C GLY A 21 9.09 3.83 -4.95
N PHE A 22 8.33 3.40 -3.95
CA PHE A 22 8.31 4.03 -2.63
C PHE A 22 8.89 3.09 -1.57
N ASN A 23 9.99 3.50 -0.95
CA ASN A 23 10.69 2.74 0.09
C ASN A 23 10.39 3.24 1.51
N GLN A 24 9.73 4.40 1.65
CA GLN A 24 9.30 4.94 2.94
C GLN A 24 7.82 5.29 2.90
N ILE A 25 7.14 4.96 3.99
CA ILE A 25 5.71 5.17 4.19
C ILE A 25 5.55 5.73 5.60
N ASP A 26 5.09 6.97 5.70
CA ASP A 26 4.70 7.58 6.97
C ASP A 26 3.17 7.64 7.04
N ILE A 27 2.56 6.90 7.98
CA ILE A 27 1.12 6.99 8.23
C ILE A 27 0.86 8.21 9.11
N GLN A 28 0.13 9.19 8.60
CA GLN A 28 -0.22 10.41 9.34
C GLN A 28 -1.55 10.27 10.08
N THR A 29 -2.52 9.61 9.44
CA THR A 29 -3.86 9.37 9.99
C THR A 29 -4.31 7.97 9.61
N LEU A 30 -4.80 7.22 10.60
CA LEU A 30 -5.40 5.91 10.40
C LEU A 30 -6.62 5.79 11.32
N THR A 31 -7.80 5.92 10.72
CA THR A 31 -9.10 5.69 11.36
C THR A 31 -9.85 4.60 10.59
N PRO A 32 -11.01 4.11 11.07
CA PRO A 32 -11.81 3.15 10.32
C PRO A 32 -12.24 3.63 8.93
N THR A 33 -12.29 4.94 8.69
CA THR A 33 -12.77 5.53 7.44
C THR A 33 -11.71 6.28 6.64
N ASP A 34 -10.62 6.69 7.30
CA ASP A 34 -9.63 7.60 6.74
C ASP A 34 -8.21 7.08 6.91
N LEU A 35 -7.49 7.04 5.79
CA LEU A 35 -6.07 6.72 5.74
C LEU A 35 -5.35 7.87 5.02
N THR A 36 -4.49 8.56 5.75
CA THR A 36 -3.59 9.58 5.20
C THR A 36 -2.16 9.13 5.39
N VAL A 37 -1.40 9.14 4.30
CA VAL A 37 -0.02 8.65 4.26
C VAL A 37 0.85 9.61 3.47
N ARG A 38 2.10 9.74 3.88
CA ARG A 38 3.15 10.39 3.10
C ARG A 38 4.08 9.31 2.55
N LEU A 39 4.20 9.29 1.24
CA LEU A 39 5.11 8.40 0.54
C LEU A 39 6.38 9.15 0.16
N ARG A 40 7.53 8.51 0.35
CA ARG A 40 8.80 8.96 -0.25
C ARG A 40 9.37 7.84 -1.10
N GLY A 41 9.86 8.24 -2.27
CA GLY A 41 10.25 7.32 -3.32
C GLY A 41 10.97 8.05 -4.45
N SER A 42 11.31 7.29 -5.47
CA SER A 42 12.01 7.77 -6.67
C SER A 42 11.63 6.93 -7.88
N PRO A 43 11.88 7.43 -9.10
CA PRO A 43 11.78 6.60 -10.30
C PRO A 43 12.65 5.34 -10.18
N VAL A 44 12.14 4.22 -10.69
CA VAL A 44 12.81 2.92 -10.65
C VAL A 44 13.37 2.57 -12.02
N CYS A 45 14.67 2.28 -12.10
CA CYS A 45 15.28 1.87 -13.37
C CYS A 45 14.96 0.42 -13.74
N HIS A 46 14.76 -0.47 -12.77
CA HIS A 46 14.50 -1.88 -13.04
C HIS A 46 13.70 -2.54 -11.91
N TRP A 47 12.54 -3.10 -12.25
CA TRP A 47 11.70 -3.87 -11.34
C TRP A 47 12.11 -5.34 -11.34
N LYS A 48 12.18 -5.96 -10.16
CA LYS A 48 12.51 -7.38 -10.02
C LYS A 48 11.34 -8.30 -10.37
N LYS A 49 10.12 -7.82 -10.13
CA LYS A 49 8.85 -8.49 -10.41
C LYS A 49 7.78 -7.41 -10.55
N ASP A 50 6.88 -7.61 -11.49
CA ASP A 50 5.68 -6.79 -11.60
C ASP A 50 4.63 -7.29 -10.60
N ILE A 51 3.92 -6.36 -9.98
CA ILE A 51 2.73 -6.65 -9.18
C ILE A 51 1.54 -6.31 -10.06
N LYS A 52 0.62 -7.25 -10.27
CA LYS A 52 -0.52 -7.08 -11.18
C LYS A 52 -1.74 -6.48 -10.49
N ALA A 53 -1.93 -6.80 -9.22
CA ALA A 53 -3.05 -6.29 -8.44
C ALA A 53 -2.77 -6.37 -6.93
N ALA A 54 -3.38 -5.47 -6.17
CA ALA A 54 -3.63 -5.67 -4.76
C ALA A 54 -5.07 -6.18 -4.60
N THR A 55 -5.26 -7.29 -3.90
CA THR A 55 -6.56 -7.95 -3.82
C THR A 55 -7.15 -7.85 -2.41
N TYR A 56 -8.48 -7.93 -2.31
CA TYR A 56 -9.20 -8.06 -1.03
C TYR A 56 -9.10 -9.49 -0.45
N HIS A 57 -8.43 -10.40 -1.15
CA HIS A 57 -8.30 -11.78 -0.69
C HIS A 57 -7.47 -11.79 0.60
N ASN A 58 -8.05 -12.32 1.68
CA ASN A 58 -7.43 -12.38 3.00
C ASN A 58 -6.97 -11.01 3.56
N LEU A 59 -7.64 -9.92 3.16
CA LEU A 59 -7.42 -8.61 3.79
C LEU A 59 -7.88 -8.67 5.24
N ALA A 60 -6.94 -8.51 6.16
CA ALA A 60 -7.22 -8.45 7.59
C ALA A 60 -6.61 -7.18 8.16
N ILE A 61 -7.39 -6.45 8.97
CA ILE A 61 -6.92 -5.33 9.78
C ILE A 61 -7.20 -5.71 11.22
N ILE A 62 -6.16 -5.90 12.02
CA ILE A 62 -6.26 -6.42 13.38
C ILE A 62 -5.65 -5.40 14.32
N GLN A 63 -6.39 -5.04 15.36
CA GLN A 63 -5.87 -4.22 16.43
C GLN A 63 -5.19 -5.14 17.45
N THR A 64 -3.92 -4.84 17.73
CA THR A 64 -3.06 -5.58 18.65
C THR A 64 -2.58 -4.64 19.76
N ASP A 65 -2.03 -5.20 20.83
CA ASP A 65 -1.44 -4.42 21.92
C ASP A 65 -0.26 -3.55 21.46
N ALA A 66 0.36 -3.88 20.32
CA ALA A 66 1.47 -3.14 19.72
C ALA A 66 1.01 -2.11 18.66
N GLY A 67 -0.28 -2.04 18.34
CA GLY A 67 -0.83 -1.16 17.30
C GLY A 67 -1.69 -1.89 16.28
N ILE A 68 -1.80 -1.35 15.08
CA ILE A 68 -2.63 -1.93 14.01
C ILE A 68 -1.76 -2.75 13.07
N GLU A 69 -2.16 -4.00 12.82
CA GLU A 69 -1.56 -4.88 11.83
C GLU A 69 -2.51 -5.00 10.63
N ALA A 70 -1.95 -4.95 9.41
CA ALA A 70 -2.70 -5.13 8.18
C ALA A 70 -2.03 -6.18 7.27
N THR A 71 -2.81 -7.15 6.80
CA THR A 71 -2.38 -8.14 5.82
C THR A 71 -3.01 -7.83 4.46
N ILE A 72 -2.21 -7.72 3.41
CA ILE A 72 -2.67 -7.50 2.04
C ILE A 72 -2.05 -8.57 1.13
N VAL A 73 -2.87 -9.20 0.28
CA VAL A 73 -2.41 -10.18 -0.71
C VAL A 73 -2.24 -9.50 -2.06
N LEU A 74 -1.03 -9.63 -2.60
CA LEU A 74 -0.66 -9.11 -3.92
C LEU A 74 -0.68 -10.24 -4.95
N ASP A 75 -1.24 -9.96 -6.12
CA ASP A 75 -1.12 -10.80 -7.32
C ASP A 75 0.13 -10.37 -8.09
N VAL A 76 0.95 -11.33 -8.52
CA VAL A 76 2.28 -11.13 -9.12
C VAL A 76 2.39 -11.81 -10.49
#